data_AF-A0A098CLM5-F1
#
_entry.id   AF-A0A098CLM5-F1
#
_cell.length_a   1.000
_cell.length_b   1.000
_cell.length_c   1.000
_cell.angle_alpha   90.00
_cell.angle_beta   90.00
_cell.angle_gamma   90.00
#
_symmetry.space_group_name_H-M   'P 1'
#
loop_
_entity.id
_entity.type
_entity.pdbx_description
1 polymer ?
#
loop_
_entity_poly.entity_id
_entity_poly.type
_entity_poly.pdbx_seq_one_letter_code
_entity_poly.pdbx_strand_id
1 'polypeptide(L)'
;TVHALASVRSVENALGVQVPKNAEIIRNMLFLTQMVQDHVIHFYHLHALDWVDIVSALKADPERTAALAQKVSPTAEKSSAGYFRDIATTLKKYVDSGQLGLFDNAYWGHPAYKLPPEANLMAVAHYLEALKWQREVIKIHTVFGGKNPHPNYLVGGMASAIALQSDSAINIERLNLVKDLIVQAKQIVETMYIPDLLAVASFYPEWTQIGGGLGNYLVYGDVPQNGISDVASFKIPRGAILNKNLAEVLPVDPADATQIREEITHSWYEYSAGKDSLHPWEGETKPKYTGPKPPYAQLDKNAKYSWLKAPRWKGNAMEVGPLPRMLVGYASGRTEYKDVVTEALGALKVPPTALFSTLGRTAARGLETRLCAYWLQQEYDRLIANLKAGDTATANTIKWEHSTWPAEAKGYGYTEAPRGALCHWIHIKDAKIANYQIVVPSTWNASPKDAKGQHGAYESALLGTPMADPKRPLEILRTIHS
;
A
#
# COMPACT_ATOMS: atom_id res chain seq x y z
N THR A 1 6.53 -9.97 -1.89
CA THR A 1 7.53 -8.88 -1.84
C THR A 1 7.69 -8.36 -0.42
N VAL A 2 6.74 -7.59 0.10
CA VAL A 2 6.88 -6.91 1.41
C VAL A 2 7.12 -7.82 2.61
N HIS A 3 6.46 -8.98 2.69
CA HIS A 3 6.72 -9.97 3.76
C HIS A 3 8.10 -10.64 3.63
N ALA A 4 8.58 -10.86 2.41
CA ALA A 4 9.93 -11.41 2.20
C ALA A 4 10.98 -10.39 2.63
N LEU A 5 10.79 -9.11 2.29
CA LEU A 5 11.66 -8.02 2.72
C LEU A 5 11.68 -7.86 4.25
N ALA A 6 10.50 -7.83 4.89
CA ALA A 6 10.41 -7.79 6.36
C ALA A 6 11.05 -9.01 7.01
N SER A 7 10.88 -10.20 6.42
CA SER A 7 11.47 -11.43 6.91
C SER A 7 12.99 -11.42 6.87
N VAL A 8 13.61 -11.11 5.71
CA VAL A 8 15.07 -11.05 5.62
C VAL A 8 15.64 -9.97 6.54
N ARG A 9 14.99 -8.80 6.64
CA ARG A 9 15.37 -7.75 7.61
C ARG A 9 15.32 -8.24 9.05
N SER A 10 14.33 -9.06 9.42
CA SER A 10 14.20 -9.57 10.79
C SER A 10 15.34 -10.53 11.16
N VAL A 11 15.74 -11.39 10.22
CA VAL A 11 16.86 -12.32 10.41
C VAL A 11 18.19 -11.56 10.40
N GLU A 12 18.37 -10.61 9.47
CA GLU A 12 19.55 -9.75 9.40
C GLU A 12 19.73 -8.94 10.67
N ASN A 13 18.64 -8.40 11.23
CA ASN A 13 18.65 -7.72 12.52
C ASN A 13 19.04 -8.67 13.66
N ALA A 14 18.41 -9.85 13.75
CA ALA A 14 18.72 -10.84 14.78
C ALA A 14 20.20 -11.28 14.75
N LEU A 15 20.76 -11.43 13.56
CA LEU A 15 22.12 -11.91 13.35
C LEU A 15 23.15 -10.77 13.23
N GLY A 16 22.74 -9.50 13.22
CA GLY A 16 23.63 -8.36 13.00
C GLY A 16 24.32 -8.36 11.62
N VAL A 17 23.61 -8.79 10.58
CA VAL A 17 24.12 -8.83 9.20
C VAL A 17 23.88 -7.49 8.51
N GLN A 18 24.95 -6.89 7.99
CA GLN A 18 24.88 -5.71 7.14
C GLN A 18 24.89 -6.13 5.67
N VAL A 19 23.91 -5.67 4.91
CA VAL A 19 23.79 -6.01 3.49
C VAL A 19 24.62 -5.06 2.61
N PRO A 20 25.16 -5.53 1.46
CA PRO A 20 25.85 -4.65 0.53
C PRO A 20 24.93 -3.56 -0.02
N LYS A 21 25.52 -2.42 -0.42
CA LYS A 21 24.79 -1.25 -0.90
C LYS A 21 23.91 -1.56 -2.12
N ASN A 22 24.41 -2.32 -3.11
CA ASN A 22 23.58 -2.67 -4.27
C ASN A 22 22.39 -3.55 -3.86
N ALA A 23 22.53 -4.39 -2.83
CA ALA A 23 21.42 -5.21 -2.34
C ALA A 23 20.33 -4.36 -1.68
N GLU A 24 20.72 -3.36 -0.87
CA GLU A 24 19.78 -2.38 -0.31
C GLU A 24 19.04 -1.61 -1.42
N ILE A 25 19.78 -1.08 -2.40
CA ILE A 25 19.20 -0.34 -3.53
C ILE A 25 18.24 -1.22 -4.34
N ILE A 26 18.62 -2.46 -4.67
CA ILE A 26 17.75 -3.40 -5.38
C ILE A 26 16.49 -3.70 -4.56
N ARG A 27 16.61 -3.92 -3.25
CA ARG A 27 15.45 -4.12 -2.36
C ARG A 27 14.53 -2.90 -2.34
N ASN A 28 15.09 -1.69 -2.31
CA ASN A 28 14.32 -0.45 -2.43
C ASN A 28 13.60 -0.38 -3.78
N MET A 29 14.27 -0.70 -4.89
CA MET A 29 13.65 -0.72 -6.22
C MET A 29 12.51 -1.74 -6.32
N LEU A 30 12.68 -2.94 -5.77
CA LEU A 30 11.62 -3.96 -5.69
C LEU A 30 10.45 -3.47 -4.82
N PHE A 31 10.74 -2.87 -3.67
CA PHE A 31 9.72 -2.30 -2.80
C PHE A 31 8.94 -1.18 -3.52
N LEU A 32 9.61 -0.21 -4.14
CA LEU A 32 8.99 0.92 -4.82
C LEU A 32 8.21 0.46 -6.07
N THR A 33 8.70 -0.54 -6.80
CA THR A 33 7.95 -1.19 -7.88
C THR A 33 6.64 -1.78 -7.36
N GLN A 34 6.68 -2.48 -6.23
CA GLN A 34 5.49 -3.01 -5.57
C GLN A 34 4.52 -1.91 -5.14
N MET A 35 5.01 -0.80 -4.59
CA MET A 35 4.18 0.34 -4.20
C MET A 35 3.43 0.92 -5.40
N VAL A 36 4.16 1.22 -6.48
CA VAL A 36 3.56 1.83 -7.68
C VAL A 36 2.54 0.90 -8.32
N GLN A 37 2.86 -0.39 -8.45
CA GLN A 37 1.93 -1.35 -9.08
C GLN A 37 0.70 -1.65 -8.21
N ASP A 38 0.87 -1.88 -6.91
CA ASP A 38 -0.26 -2.19 -5.99
C ASP A 38 -1.24 -1.01 -5.97
N HIS A 39 -0.73 0.22 -5.87
CA HIS A 39 -1.57 1.41 -5.79
C HIS A 39 -2.36 1.71 -7.07
N VAL A 40 -1.72 1.57 -8.24
CA VAL A 40 -2.42 1.75 -9.52
C VAL A 40 -3.49 0.67 -9.71
N ILE A 41 -3.17 -0.61 -9.45
CA ILE A 41 -4.17 -1.69 -9.52
C ILE A 41 -5.29 -1.45 -8.52
N HIS A 42 -4.96 -1.07 -7.30
CA HIS A 42 -5.94 -0.78 -6.28
C HIS A 42 -6.92 0.30 -6.74
N PHE A 43 -6.41 1.44 -7.21
CA PHE A 43 -7.25 2.53 -7.65
C PHE A 43 -8.18 2.10 -8.79
N TYR A 44 -7.66 1.51 -9.87
CA TYR A 44 -8.49 1.19 -11.03
C TYR A 44 -9.33 -0.08 -10.83
N HIS A 45 -8.72 -1.18 -10.39
CA HIS A 45 -9.34 -2.50 -10.45
C HIS A 45 -10.11 -2.89 -9.19
N LEU A 46 -9.88 -2.21 -8.06
CA LEU A 46 -10.58 -2.47 -6.80
C LEU A 46 -11.46 -1.30 -6.35
N HIS A 47 -11.00 -0.06 -6.55
CA HIS A 47 -11.63 1.12 -5.96
C HIS A 47 -12.48 1.92 -6.95
N ALA A 48 -12.08 2.04 -8.22
CA ALA A 48 -12.71 2.95 -9.18
C ALA A 48 -14.18 2.63 -9.43
N LEU A 49 -14.56 1.34 -9.37
CA LEU A 49 -15.95 0.92 -9.57
C LEU A 49 -16.89 1.40 -8.47
N ASP A 50 -16.37 1.85 -7.33
CA ASP A 50 -17.19 2.51 -6.32
C ASP A 50 -17.59 3.94 -6.74
N TRP A 51 -16.86 4.54 -7.68
CA TRP A 51 -17.00 5.94 -8.12
C TRP A 51 -17.41 6.08 -9.59
N VAL A 52 -17.19 5.05 -10.39
CA VAL A 52 -17.39 5.01 -11.84
C VAL A 52 -18.56 4.10 -12.16
N ASP A 53 -19.57 4.64 -12.86
CA ASP A 53 -20.71 3.88 -13.36
C ASP A 53 -20.45 3.41 -14.79
N ILE A 54 -20.19 2.12 -14.95
CA ILE A 54 -19.87 1.51 -16.25
C ILE A 54 -21.06 1.55 -17.21
N VAL A 55 -22.30 1.41 -16.72
CA VAL A 55 -23.49 1.48 -17.57
C VAL A 55 -23.70 2.93 -18.04
N SER A 56 -23.37 3.91 -17.20
CA SER A 56 -23.39 5.32 -17.61
C SER A 56 -22.38 5.62 -18.72
N ALA A 57 -21.24 4.93 -18.78
CA ALA A 57 -20.23 5.14 -19.83
C ALA A 57 -20.76 4.82 -21.24
N LEU A 58 -21.78 3.96 -21.38
CA LEU A 58 -22.43 3.65 -22.66
C LEU A 58 -23.14 4.86 -23.29
N LYS A 59 -23.44 5.88 -22.49
CA LYS A 59 -24.13 7.11 -22.91
C LYS A 59 -23.17 8.24 -23.30
N ALA A 60 -21.86 7.99 -23.20
CA ALA A 60 -20.85 9.02 -23.40
C ALA A 60 -20.67 9.38 -24.87
N ASP A 61 -20.44 10.67 -25.13
CA ASP A 61 -19.95 11.13 -26.42
C ASP A 61 -18.42 10.97 -26.49
N PRO A 62 -17.86 10.20 -27.46
CA PRO A 62 -16.42 10.01 -27.57
C PRO A 62 -15.61 11.29 -27.85
N GLU A 63 -16.16 12.27 -28.56
CA GLU A 63 -15.49 13.56 -28.82
C GLU A 63 -15.41 14.38 -27.53
N ARG A 64 -16.49 14.41 -26.75
CA ARG A 64 -16.50 15.10 -25.45
C ARG A 64 -15.63 14.39 -24.42
N THR A 65 -15.57 13.06 -24.48
CA THR A 65 -14.67 12.25 -23.65
C THR A 65 -13.20 12.56 -23.99
N ALA A 66 -12.86 12.64 -25.28
CA ALA A 66 -11.52 13.05 -25.72
C ALA A 66 -11.15 14.45 -25.24
N ALA A 67 -12.06 15.42 -25.40
CA ALA A 67 -11.83 16.78 -24.93
C ALA A 67 -11.64 16.84 -23.40
N LEU A 68 -12.40 16.03 -22.64
CA LEU A 68 -12.21 15.90 -21.19
C LEU A 68 -10.84 15.31 -20.85
N ALA A 69 -10.45 14.20 -21.48
CA ALA A 69 -9.17 13.54 -21.24
C ALA A 69 -7.98 14.45 -21.55
N GLN A 70 -8.03 15.19 -22.67
CA GLN A 70 -7.00 16.16 -23.06
C GLN A 70 -6.95 17.37 -22.12
N LYS A 71 -8.08 17.77 -21.53
CA LYS A 71 -8.11 18.84 -20.52
C LYS A 71 -7.51 18.38 -19.19
N VAL A 72 -7.85 17.17 -18.76
CA VAL A 72 -7.41 16.58 -17.49
C VAL A 72 -5.93 16.21 -17.56
N SER A 73 -5.47 15.69 -18.70
CA SER A 73 -4.10 15.27 -18.94
C SER A 73 -3.63 15.66 -20.36
N PRO A 74 -3.13 16.90 -20.56
CA PRO A 74 -2.78 17.42 -21.89
C PRO A 74 -1.68 16.65 -22.62
N THR A 75 -0.86 15.91 -21.88
CA THR A 75 0.28 15.14 -22.41
C THR A 75 -0.04 13.64 -22.54
N ALA A 76 -1.27 13.21 -22.29
CA ALA A 76 -1.68 11.82 -22.45
C ALA A 76 -1.75 11.41 -23.93
N GLU A 77 -0.98 10.40 -24.31
CA GLU A 77 -0.90 9.90 -25.68
C GLU A 77 -2.22 9.28 -26.18
N LYS A 78 -2.96 8.58 -25.31
CA LYS A 78 -4.21 7.86 -25.66
C LYS A 78 -5.45 8.65 -25.28
N SER A 79 -5.69 9.76 -25.98
CA SER A 79 -6.77 10.70 -25.66
C SER A 79 -7.62 11.13 -26.87
N SER A 80 -7.55 10.38 -27.99
CA SER A 80 -8.30 10.70 -29.21
C SER A 80 -9.76 10.23 -29.16
N ALA A 81 -10.66 10.91 -29.88
CA ALA A 81 -12.06 10.51 -29.96
C ALA A 81 -12.25 9.14 -30.63
N GLY A 82 -11.41 8.80 -31.61
CA GLY A 82 -11.38 7.46 -32.21
C GLY A 82 -11.10 6.37 -31.18
N TYR A 83 -10.10 6.58 -30.32
CA TYR A 83 -9.77 5.65 -29.24
C TYR A 83 -10.96 5.44 -28.29
N PHE A 84 -11.59 6.52 -27.81
CA PHE A 84 -12.76 6.40 -26.93
C PHE A 84 -13.98 5.78 -27.62
N ARG A 85 -14.16 6.00 -28.93
CA ARG A 85 -15.22 5.35 -29.72
C ARG A 85 -15.01 3.83 -29.80
N ASP A 86 -13.78 3.38 -29.95
CA ASP A 86 -13.44 1.95 -29.97
C ASP A 86 -13.67 1.29 -28.61
N ILE A 87 -13.30 1.98 -27.52
CA ILE A 87 -13.58 1.52 -26.15
C ILE A 87 -15.09 1.46 -25.90
N ALA A 88 -15.85 2.50 -26.24
CA ALA A 88 -17.30 2.53 -26.10
C ALA A 88 -17.98 1.41 -26.90
N THR A 89 -17.50 1.16 -28.13
CA THR A 89 -18.00 0.06 -28.97
C THR A 89 -17.73 -1.31 -28.35
N THR A 90 -16.53 -1.49 -27.77
CA THR A 90 -16.16 -2.73 -27.08
C THR A 90 -17.01 -2.95 -25.83
N LEU A 91 -17.20 -1.91 -25.02
CA LEU A 91 -18.04 -1.95 -23.84
C LEU A 91 -19.50 -2.24 -24.20
N LYS A 92 -20.01 -1.61 -25.26
CA LYS A 92 -21.36 -1.86 -25.76
C LYS A 92 -21.54 -3.32 -26.19
N LYS A 93 -20.62 -3.89 -26.97
CA LYS A 93 -20.66 -5.31 -27.34
C LYS A 93 -20.66 -6.24 -26.12
N TYR A 94 -19.84 -5.90 -25.11
CA TYR A 94 -19.78 -6.66 -23.86
C TYR A 94 -21.13 -6.62 -23.12
N VAL A 95 -21.74 -5.44 -22.97
CA VAL A 95 -23.04 -5.29 -22.30
C VAL A 95 -24.18 -5.93 -23.09
N ASP A 96 -24.21 -5.71 -24.41
CA ASP A 96 -25.22 -6.27 -25.32
C ASP A 96 -25.17 -7.82 -25.38
N SER A 97 -24.05 -8.43 -24.98
CA SER A 97 -23.94 -9.90 -24.88
C SER A 97 -24.80 -10.51 -23.77
N GLY A 98 -25.24 -9.71 -22.80
CA GLY A 98 -25.93 -10.18 -21.58
C GLY A 98 -25.04 -10.93 -20.58
N GLN A 99 -23.76 -11.13 -20.90
CA GLN A 99 -22.78 -11.82 -20.02
C GLN A 99 -21.88 -10.80 -19.32
N LEU A 100 -22.44 -10.09 -18.33
CA LEU A 100 -21.77 -8.97 -17.65
C LEU A 100 -20.62 -9.38 -16.74
N GLY A 101 -20.43 -10.67 -16.48
CA GLY A 101 -19.29 -11.21 -15.73
C GLY A 101 -19.07 -10.49 -14.41
N LEU A 102 -17.92 -9.84 -14.26
CA LEU A 102 -17.55 -9.11 -13.04
C LEU A 102 -18.46 -7.88 -12.77
N PHE A 103 -19.13 -7.37 -13.80
CA PHE A 103 -20.02 -6.20 -13.72
C PHE A 103 -21.48 -6.60 -13.48
N ASP A 104 -21.77 -7.90 -13.35
CA ASP A 104 -23.11 -8.37 -13.02
C ASP A 104 -23.50 -8.03 -11.57
N ASN A 105 -24.77 -7.71 -11.33
CA ASN A 105 -25.35 -7.36 -10.02
C ASN A 105 -24.61 -6.26 -9.21
N ALA A 106 -23.77 -5.47 -9.85
CA ALA A 106 -23.18 -4.28 -9.25
C ALA A 106 -24.20 -3.13 -9.16
N TYR A 107 -23.82 -2.02 -8.52
CA TYR A 107 -24.75 -0.97 -8.12
C TYR A 107 -25.03 0.09 -9.19
N TRP A 108 -24.96 -0.24 -10.48
CA TRP A 108 -25.12 0.71 -11.58
C TRP A 108 -26.42 1.53 -11.47
N GLY A 109 -26.35 2.84 -11.75
CA GLY A 109 -27.45 3.78 -11.57
C GLY A 109 -27.75 4.15 -10.11
N HIS A 110 -26.94 3.71 -9.14
CA HIS A 110 -27.08 4.14 -7.75
C HIS A 110 -26.91 5.68 -7.63
N PRO A 111 -27.75 6.38 -6.84
CA PRO A 111 -27.74 7.84 -6.75
C PRO A 111 -26.45 8.44 -6.18
N ALA A 112 -25.60 7.62 -5.56
CA ALA A 112 -24.28 8.03 -5.09
C ALA A 112 -23.21 8.09 -6.20
N TYR A 113 -23.46 7.60 -7.43
CA TYR A 113 -22.61 7.91 -8.58
C TYR A 113 -22.89 9.31 -9.11
N LYS A 114 -21.85 10.13 -9.28
CA LYS A 114 -21.95 11.55 -9.67
C LYS A 114 -21.23 11.90 -10.97
N LEU A 115 -20.40 10.99 -11.49
CA LEU A 115 -19.64 11.24 -12.72
C LEU A 115 -20.56 11.33 -13.95
N PRO A 116 -20.32 12.28 -14.86
CA PRO A 116 -21.00 12.29 -16.16
C PRO A 116 -20.55 11.10 -17.02
N PRO A 117 -21.34 10.70 -18.03
CA PRO A 117 -21.00 9.62 -18.95
C PRO A 117 -19.57 9.70 -19.50
N GLU A 118 -19.12 10.88 -19.91
CA GLU A 118 -17.78 11.12 -20.47
C GLU A 118 -16.66 10.79 -19.47
N ALA A 119 -16.80 11.18 -18.20
CA ALA A 119 -15.82 10.86 -17.17
C ALA A 119 -15.83 9.35 -16.85
N ASN A 120 -17.00 8.70 -16.88
CA ASN A 120 -17.09 7.25 -16.72
C ASN A 120 -16.39 6.51 -17.87
N LEU A 121 -16.60 6.92 -19.14
CA LEU A 121 -15.93 6.30 -20.28
C LEU A 121 -14.41 6.49 -20.25
N MET A 122 -13.94 7.69 -19.85
CA MET A 122 -12.52 7.95 -19.63
C MET A 122 -11.93 6.99 -18.59
N ALA A 123 -12.58 6.86 -17.43
CA ALA A 123 -12.12 5.97 -16.37
C ALA A 123 -12.16 4.48 -16.77
N VAL A 124 -13.15 4.04 -17.56
CA VAL A 124 -13.19 2.68 -18.11
C VAL A 124 -12.02 2.44 -19.07
N ALA A 125 -11.69 3.42 -19.93
CA ALA A 125 -10.53 3.30 -20.81
C ALA A 125 -9.23 3.15 -20.00
N HIS A 126 -9.05 3.96 -18.96
CA HIS A 126 -7.85 3.91 -18.11
C HIS A 126 -7.81 2.67 -17.21
N TYR A 127 -8.97 2.13 -16.78
CA TYR A 127 -9.07 0.82 -16.14
C TYR A 127 -8.44 -0.28 -17.01
N LEU A 128 -8.78 -0.29 -18.30
CA LEU A 128 -8.26 -1.28 -19.25
C LEU A 128 -6.77 -1.07 -19.57
N GLU A 129 -6.32 0.18 -19.66
CA GLU A 129 -4.90 0.51 -19.86
C GLU A 129 -4.05 0.14 -18.63
N ALA A 130 -4.54 0.43 -17.42
CA ALA A 130 -3.90 0.00 -16.18
C ALA A 130 -3.77 -1.53 -16.10
N LEU A 131 -4.79 -2.28 -16.56
CA LEU A 131 -4.76 -3.74 -16.58
C LEU A 131 -3.68 -4.29 -17.53
N LYS A 132 -3.44 -3.61 -18.65
CA LYS A 132 -2.37 -3.94 -19.59
C LYS A 132 -1.00 -3.58 -19.03
N TRP A 133 -0.84 -2.36 -18.52
CA TRP A 133 0.45 -1.84 -18.07
C TRP A 133 0.98 -2.53 -16.81
N GLN A 134 0.11 -2.91 -15.87
CA GLN A 134 0.56 -3.43 -14.58
C GLN A 134 1.42 -4.70 -14.69
N ARG A 135 1.26 -5.50 -15.75
CA ARG A 135 2.09 -6.69 -16.01
C ARG A 135 3.49 -6.34 -16.55
N GLU A 136 3.68 -5.13 -17.06
CA GLU A 136 4.95 -4.66 -17.60
C GLU A 136 5.84 -4.19 -16.46
N VAL A 137 5.34 -3.31 -15.57
CA VAL A 137 6.14 -2.74 -14.47
C VAL A 137 6.70 -3.81 -13.52
N ILE A 138 5.97 -4.90 -13.29
CA ILE A 138 6.44 -6.03 -12.46
C ILE A 138 7.61 -6.80 -13.07
N LYS A 139 7.96 -6.58 -14.35
CA LYS A 139 9.16 -7.20 -14.93
C LYS A 139 10.44 -6.72 -14.24
N ILE A 140 10.42 -5.57 -13.54
CA ILE A 140 11.50 -5.17 -12.62
C ILE A 140 11.68 -6.22 -11.51
N HIS A 141 10.58 -6.72 -10.93
CA HIS A 141 10.64 -7.84 -9.99
C HIS A 141 11.18 -9.12 -10.64
N THR A 142 10.81 -9.40 -11.88
CA THR A 142 11.32 -10.57 -12.61
C THR A 142 12.82 -10.49 -12.85
N VAL A 143 13.36 -9.31 -13.20
CA VAL A 143 14.80 -9.12 -13.42
C VAL A 143 15.61 -9.41 -12.16
N PHE A 144 15.26 -8.82 -11.01
CA PHE A 144 16.07 -8.97 -9.79
C PHE A 144 15.63 -10.13 -8.87
N GLY A 145 14.38 -10.57 -8.98
CA GLY A 145 13.78 -11.58 -8.10
C GLY A 145 13.38 -12.87 -8.83
N GLY A 146 13.56 -12.95 -10.15
CA GLY A 146 13.28 -14.13 -10.98
C GLY A 146 11.83 -14.31 -11.41
N LYS A 147 10.85 -13.79 -10.66
CA LYS A 147 9.42 -13.89 -10.99
C LYS A 147 8.56 -12.85 -10.28
N ASN A 148 7.34 -12.66 -10.79
CA ASN A 148 6.24 -12.04 -10.07
C ASN A 148 4.92 -12.74 -10.46
N PRO A 149 4.02 -13.05 -9.50
CA PRO A 149 4.11 -12.83 -8.05
C PRO A 149 5.22 -13.63 -7.33
N HIS A 150 5.51 -13.25 -6.09
CA HIS A 150 6.50 -13.88 -5.21
C HIS A 150 7.95 -13.90 -5.73
N PRO A 151 8.58 -12.73 -5.95
CA PRO A 151 10.02 -12.65 -6.22
C PRO A 151 10.85 -13.22 -5.07
N ASN A 152 12.02 -13.77 -5.39
CA ASN A 152 12.94 -14.35 -4.43
C ASN A 152 13.77 -13.26 -3.72
N TYR A 153 14.09 -13.51 -2.44
CA TYR A 153 14.92 -12.68 -1.58
C TYR A 153 15.98 -13.57 -0.90
N LEU A 154 17.04 -12.96 -0.37
CA LEU A 154 18.14 -13.67 0.28
C LEU A 154 18.53 -12.98 1.59
N VAL A 155 18.66 -13.71 2.69
CA VAL A 155 19.27 -13.17 3.92
C VAL A 155 20.71 -12.78 3.62
N GLY A 156 21.09 -11.54 3.93
CA GLY A 156 22.40 -10.98 3.62
C GLY A 156 22.48 -10.22 2.30
N GLY A 157 21.43 -10.18 1.48
CA GLY A 157 21.38 -9.34 0.29
C GLY A 157 20.34 -9.75 -0.76
N MET A 158 20.78 -9.94 -2.00
CA MET A 158 19.96 -10.37 -3.13
C MET A 158 20.69 -11.45 -3.93
N ALA A 159 19.95 -12.42 -4.46
CA ALA A 159 20.52 -13.51 -5.27
C ALA A 159 20.89 -13.08 -6.70
N SER A 160 20.43 -11.91 -7.15
CA SER A 160 20.70 -11.35 -8.48
C SER A 160 22.12 -10.76 -8.55
N ALA A 161 23.12 -11.62 -8.76
CA ALA A 161 24.50 -11.20 -8.96
C ALA A 161 24.63 -10.24 -10.16
N ILE A 162 25.54 -9.26 -10.06
CA ILE A 162 25.78 -8.26 -11.11
C ILE A 162 27.12 -8.54 -11.75
N ALA A 163 27.12 -8.69 -13.07
CA ALA A 163 28.33 -8.73 -13.89
C ALA A 163 28.02 -8.13 -15.26
N LEU A 164 28.55 -6.93 -15.53
CA LEU A 164 28.16 -6.10 -16.67
C LEU A 164 28.50 -6.70 -18.04
N GLN A 165 29.46 -7.64 -18.08
CA GLN A 165 29.94 -8.31 -19.30
C GLN A 165 29.59 -9.82 -19.32
N SER A 166 28.60 -10.25 -18.52
CA SER A 166 28.19 -11.65 -18.42
C SER A 166 26.82 -11.88 -19.06
N ASP A 167 26.64 -13.06 -19.65
CA ASP A 167 25.36 -13.53 -20.19
C ASP A 167 24.46 -14.19 -19.12
N SER A 168 25.00 -14.46 -17.93
CA SER A 168 24.32 -15.22 -16.86
C SER A 168 24.04 -14.42 -15.59
N ALA A 169 24.30 -13.11 -15.60
CA ALA A 169 24.13 -12.21 -14.46
C ALA A 169 23.33 -10.96 -14.85
N ILE A 170 23.01 -10.11 -13.88
CA ILE A 170 22.48 -8.77 -14.18
C ILE A 170 23.56 -7.98 -14.92
N ASN A 171 23.29 -7.69 -16.19
CA ASN A 171 24.16 -6.99 -17.10
C ASN A 171 23.51 -5.69 -17.61
N ILE A 172 24.18 -4.99 -18.52
CA ILE A 172 23.69 -3.69 -19.02
C ILE A 172 22.36 -3.78 -19.77
N GLU A 173 22.11 -4.87 -20.50
CA GLU A 173 20.84 -5.10 -21.21
C GLU A 173 19.67 -5.17 -20.22
N ARG A 174 19.84 -5.94 -19.13
CA ARG A 174 18.82 -6.06 -18.07
C ARG A 174 18.59 -4.73 -17.36
N LEU A 175 19.64 -3.95 -17.11
CA LEU A 175 19.52 -2.63 -16.50
C LEU A 175 18.79 -1.63 -17.42
N ASN A 176 19.05 -1.66 -18.73
CA ASN A 176 18.33 -0.84 -19.71
C ASN A 176 16.84 -1.18 -19.75
N LEU A 177 16.48 -2.47 -19.75
CA LEU A 177 15.07 -2.89 -19.62
C LEU A 177 14.42 -2.30 -18.36
N VAL A 178 15.11 -2.39 -17.22
CA VAL A 178 14.60 -1.82 -15.96
C VAL A 178 14.39 -0.31 -16.09
N LYS A 179 15.33 0.43 -16.70
CA LYS A 179 15.19 1.87 -16.94
C LYS A 179 13.93 2.20 -17.74
N ASP A 180 13.69 1.49 -18.84
CA ASP A 180 12.54 1.74 -19.71
C ASP A 180 11.21 1.49 -18.98
N LEU A 181 11.16 0.45 -18.16
CA LEU A 181 10.00 0.14 -17.32
C LEU A 181 9.73 1.24 -16.26
N ILE A 182 10.79 1.81 -15.68
CA ILE A 182 10.68 2.91 -14.71
C ILE A 182 10.15 4.18 -15.39
N VAL A 183 10.66 4.50 -16.58
CA VAL A 183 10.17 5.65 -17.37
C VAL A 183 8.68 5.48 -17.68
N GLN A 184 8.27 4.28 -18.13
CA GLN A 184 6.85 3.97 -18.37
C GLN A 184 6.00 4.09 -17.10
N ALA A 185 6.50 3.63 -15.95
CA ALA A 185 5.78 3.75 -14.69
C ALA A 185 5.53 5.21 -14.30
N LYS A 186 6.55 6.08 -14.42
CA LYS A 186 6.39 7.51 -14.19
C LYS A 186 5.38 8.14 -15.13
N GLN A 187 5.43 7.79 -16.42
CA GLN A 187 4.49 8.29 -17.41
C GLN A 187 3.04 7.95 -17.02
N ILE A 188 2.77 6.68 -16.70
CA ILE A 188 1.43 6.24 -16.29
C ILE A 188 0.93 6.97 -15.04
N VAL A 189 1.81 7.18 -14.06
CA VAL A 189 1.42 7.89 -12.83
C VAL A 189 1.10 9.35 -13.12
N GLU A 190 1.98 10.07 -13.85
CA GLU A 190 1.83 11.50 -14.13
C GLU A 190 0.68 11.80 -15.10
N THR A 191 0.48 10.98 -16.13
CA THR A 191 -0.47 11.32 -17.21
C THR A 191 -1.77 10.54 -17.17
N MET A 192 -1.92 9.56 -16.28
CA MET A 192 -3.14 8.75 -16.17
C MET A 192 -3.65 8.72 -14.73
N TYR A 193 -2.86 8.20 -13.78
CA TYR A 193 -3.35 7.97 -12.42
C TYR A 193 -3.65 9.27 -11.65
N ILE A 194 -2.68 10.19 -11.53
CA ILE A 194 -2.89 11.43 -10.79
C ILE A 194 -4.00 12.30 -11.41
N PRO A 195 -4.03 12.51 -12.74
CA PRO A 195 -5.10 13.28 -13.37
C PRO A 195 -6.50 12.67 -13.15
N ASP A 196 -6.64 11.34 -13.29
CA ASP A 196 -7.92 10.66 -13.04
C ASP A 196 -8.36 10.79 -11.59
N LEU A 197 -7.43 10.59 -10.64
CA LEU A 197 -7.70 10.74 -9.22
C LEU A 197 -8.26 12.13 -8.91
N LEU A 198 -7.61 13.19 -9.39
CA LEU A 198 -8.05 14.57 -9.15
C LEU A 198 -9.37 14.87 -9.88
N ALA A 199 -9.53 14.40 -11.11
CA ALA A 199 -10.76 14.56 -11.86
C ALA A 199 -11.94 13.88 -11.15
N VAL A 200 -11.80 12.60 -10.77
CA VAL A 200 -12.83 11.87 -10.02
C VAL A 200 -13.13 12.55 -8.70
N ALA A 201 -12.10 12.88 -7.91
CA ALA A 201 -12.27 13.55 -6.62
C ALA A 201 -13.07 14.86 -6.72
N SER A 202 -12.93 15.62 -7.81
CA SER A 202 -13.66 16.89 -8.02
C SER A 202 -15.19 16.73 -8.10
N PHE A 203 -15.70 15.53 -8.44
CA PHE A 203 -17.13 15.24 -8.48
C PHE A 203 -17.70 14.73 -7.16
N TYR A 204 -16.85 14.48 -6.15
CA TYR A 204 -17.24 13.89 -4.86
C TYR A 204 -16.77 14.73 -3.66
N PRO A 205 -16.99 16.06 -3.63
CA PRO A 205 -16.50 16.92 -2.55
C PRO A 205 -17.06 16.54 -1.18
N GLU A 206 -18.24 15.92 -1.10
CA GLU A 206 -18.82 15.43 0.16
C GLU A 206 -17.96 14.35 0.83
N TRP A 207 -17.20 13.58 0.05
CA TRP A 207 -16.30 12.53 0.55
C TRP A 207 -15.02 13.08 1.19
N THR A 208 -14.82 14.41 1.17
CA THR A 208 -13.80 15.09 1.98
C THR A 208 -14.17 15.18 3.47
N GLN A 209 -15.42 14.86 3.82
CA GLN A 209 -15.94 14.95 5.20
C GLN A 209 -16.40 13.60 5.76
N ILE A 210 -16.45 12.57 4.93
CA ILE A 210 -16.93 11.23 5.29
C ILE A 210 -15.72 10.32 5.58
N GLY A 211 -15.84 9.49 6.60
CA GLY A 211 -14.88 8.43 6.88
C GLY A 211 -13.56 8.87 7.50
N GLY A 212 -13.55 9.94 8.31
CA GLY A 212 -12.32 10.46 8.91
C GLY A 212 -11.61 9.58 9.94
N GLY A 213 -12.23 8.48 10.37
CA GLY A 213 -11.60 7.43 11.16
C GLY A 213 -11.10 7.89 12.54
N LEU A 214 -9.99 7.30 12.98
CA LEU A 214 -9.46 7.41 14.35
C LEU A 214 -8.84 8.77 14.65
N GLY A 215 -8.16 9.38 13.67
CA GLY A 215 -7.29 10.54 13.90
C GLY A 215 -5.93 10.21 14.54
N ASN A 216 -5.62 8.93 14.72
CA ASN A 216 -4.31 8.45 15.18
C ASN A 216 -3.64 7.69 14.04
N TYR A 217 -2.36 7.96 13.79
CA TYR A 217 -1.64 7.48 12.61
C TYR A 217 -0.27 6.91 13.00
N LEU A 218 0.12 5.78 12.40
CA LEU A 218 1.37 5.08 12.72
C LEU A 218 2.17 4.74 11.46
N VAL A 219 3.47 5.04 11.49
CA VAL A 219 4.44 4.80 10.41
C VAL A 219 5.76 4.30 11.01
N TYR A 220 6.23 3.11 10.61
CA TYR A 220 7.54 2.56 10.96
C TYR A 220 8.68 3.15 10.11
N GLY A 221 8.37 3.71 8.95
CA GLY A 221 9.33 4.31 8.04
C GLY A 221 10.12 3.26 7.24
N ASP A 222 10.57 3.65 6.04
CA ASP A 222 11.23 2.74 5.10
C ASP A 222 11.97 3.48 3.97
N VAL A 223 12.50 2.71 3.02
CA VAL A 223 13.33 3.13 1.89
C VAL A 223 14.62 3.77 2.41
N PRO A 224 15.46 2.99 3.14
CA PRO A 224 16.72 3.47 3.68
C PRO A 224 17.65 3.97 2.58
N GLN A 225 18.36 5.05 2.87
CA GLN A 225 19.37 5.61 1.97
C GLN A 225 20.80 5.32 2.43
N ASN A 226 20.94 4.84 3.66
CA ASN A 226 22.23 4.56 4.29
C ASN A 226 22.11 3.44 5.35
N GLY A 227 21.54 2.29 4.97
CA GLY A 227 21.33 1.19 5.91
C GLY A 227 20.01 1.29 6.69
N ILE A 228 19.39 0.15 6.96
CA ILE A 228 18.10 0.06 7.68
C ILE A 228 18.16 0.55 9.13
N SER A 229 19.35 0.63 9.73
CA SER A 229 19.54 1.19 11.08
C SER A 229 19.57 2.72 11.10
N ASP A 230 19.82 3.38 9.98
CA ASP A 230 19.85 4.84 9.86
C ASP A 230 18.44 5.37 9.54
N VAL A 231 17.61 5.46 10.58
CA VAL A 231 16.20 5.89 10.49
C VAL A 231 16.07 7.31 9.93
N ALA A 232 17.06 8.19 10.17
CA ALA A 232 17.04 9.56 9.68
C ALA A 232 17.17 9.64 8.15
N SER A 233 17.80 8.63 7.54
CA SER A 233 18.02 8.52 6.10
C SER A 233 16.78 8.11 5.30
N PHE A 234 15.70 7.66 5.96
CA PHE A 234 14.55 7.08 5.28
C PHE A 234 13.82 8.09 4.38
N LYS A 235 13.43 7.67 3.17
CA LYS A 235 12.52 8.46 2.31
C LYS A 235 11.11 8.51 2.88
N ILE A 236 10.66 7.41 3.50
CA ILE A 236 9.41 7.37 4.27
C ILE A 236 9.75 7.60 5.75
N PRO A 237 9.46 8.79 6.31
CA PRO A 237 9.84 9.10 7.67
C PRO A 237 9.02 8.28 8.68
N ARG A 238 9.69 7.87 9.76
CA ARG A 238 9.06 7.17 10.89
C ARG A 238 8.35 8.16 11.80
N GLY A 239 7.18 7.78 12.33
CA GLY A 239 6.53 8.53 13.39
C GLY A 239 5.12 8.05 13.70
N ALA A 240 4.57 8.58 14.79
CA ALA A 240 3.16 8.47 15.13
C ALA A 240 2.55 9.85 15.35
N ILE A 241 1.29 10.02 14.96
CA ILE A 241 0.49 11.23 15.20
C ILE A 241 -0.73 10.80 16.00
N LEU A 242 -1.08 11.55 17.05
CA LEU A 242 -2.29 11.33 17.83
C LEU A 242 -3.26 12.50 17.68
N ASN A 243 -4.56 12.23 17.73
CA ASN A 243 -5.62 13.24 17.77
C ASN A 243 -5.53 14.27 16.62
N LYS A 244 -5.05 13.84 15.44
CA LYS A 244 -4.82 14.68 14.25
C LYS A 244 -3.84 15.85 14.50
N ASN A 245 -3.03 15.79 15.56
CA ASN A 245 -2.06 16.84 15.90
C ASN A 245 -0.84 16.79 14.97
N LEU A 246 -0.88 17.52 13.85
CA LEU A 246 0.25 17.59 12.91
C LEU A 246 1.43 18.45 13.40
N ALA A 247 1.32 19.10 14.56
CA ALA A 247 2.43 19.84 15.16
C ALA A 247 3.40 18.93 15.92
N GLU A 248 3.04 17.67 16.14
CA GLU A 248 3.82 16.73 16.93
C GLU A 248 3.91 15.37 16.23
N VAL A 249 5.14 14.93 15.96
CA VAL A 249 5.43 13.59 15.45
C VAL A 249 6.15 12.82 16.56
N LEU A 250 5.47 11.82 17.12
CA LEU A 250 5.97 11.01 18.23
C LEU A 250 6.92 9.92 17.72
N PRO A 251 8.00 9.61 18.46
CA PRO A 251 8.94 8.56 18.08
C PRO A 251 8.29 7.18 18.20
N VAL A 252 8.62 6.32 17.25
CA VAL A 252 8.17 4.92 17.20
C VAL A 252 9.39 4.01 17.28
N ASP A 253 9.31 2.97 18.09
CA ASP A 253 10.31 1.93 18.18
C ASP A 253 9.67 0.54 18.22
N PRO A 254 9.76 -0.26 17.14
CA PRO A 254 9.24 -1.62 17.13
C PRO A 254 9.94 -2.58 18.09
N ALA A 255 11.09 -2.20 18.67
CA ALA A 255 11.79 -2.97 19.70
C ALA A 255 11.31 -2.63 21.12
N ASP A 256 10.55 -1.55 21.31
CA ASP A 256 10.04 -1.16 22.63
C ASP A 256 8.77 -1.97 22.97
N ALA A 257 8.90 -2.89 23.92
CA ALA A 257 7.82 -3.77 24.37
C ALA A 257 6.62 -3.04 25.00
N THR A 258 6.76 -1.75 25.32
CA THR A 258 5.68 -0.89 25.82
C THR A 258 4.86 -0.23 24.71
N GLN A 259 5.36 -0.24 23.46
CA GLN A 259 4.72 0.42 22.34
C GLN A 259 3.71 -0.49 21.65
N ILE A 260 4.16 -1.50 20.91
CA ILE A 260 3.30 -2.29 20.02
C ILE A 260 2.85 -3.56 20.75
N ARG A 261 1.55 -3.71 20.97
CA ARG A 261 0.99 -4.91 21.61
C ARG A 261 -0.27 -5.34 20.92
N GLU A 262 -0.53 -6.65 20.89
CA GLU A 262 -1.73 -7.24 20.31
C GLU A 262 -2.64 -7.82 21.40
N GLU A 263 -3.90 -7.38 21.41
CA GLU A 263 -4.97 -7.96 22.21
C GLU A 263 -5.79 -8.98 21.40
N ILE A 264 -6.48 -9.86 22.12
CA ILE A 264 -7.37 -10.88 21.53
C ILE A 264 -8.78 -10.89 22.14
N THR A 265 -9.16 -9.83 22.85
CA THR A 265 -10.44 -9.74 23.59
C THR A 265 -11.63 -10.09 22.70
N HIS A 266 -11.69 -9.52 21.50
CA HIS A 266 -12.75 -9.79 20.52
C HIS A 266 -12.27 -10.64 19.32
N SER A 267 -11.18 -11.37 19.49
CA SER A 267 -10.55 -12.19 18.45
C SER A 267 -10.60 -13.68 18.79
N TRP A 268 -10.77 -14.56 17.80
CA TRP A 268 -10.86 -16.02 17.95
C TRP A 268 -9.51 -16.71 18.23
N TYR A 269 -8.86 -16.29 19.31
CA TYR A 269 -7.63 -16.87 19.84
C TYR A 269 -7.71 -17.07 21.35
N GLU A 270 -6.75 -17.83 21.87
CA GLU A 270 -6.48 -18.00 23.28
C GLU A 270 -5.02 -17.65 23.59
N TYR A 271 -4.81 -16.87 24.64
CA TYR A 271 -3.50 -16.66 25.24
C TYR A 271 -3.35 -17.55 26.47
N SER A 272 -2.11 -17.89 26.81
CA SER A 272 -1.82 -18.55 28.09
C SER A 272 -2.34 -17.70 29.27
N ALA A 273 -2.78 -18.36 30.34
CA ALA A 273 -3.48 -17.72 31.46
C ALA A 273 -2.75 -16.48 32.02
N GLY A 274 -3.51 -15.43 32.32
CA GLY A 274 -3.01 -14.17 32.89
C GLY A 274 -2.44 -13.17 31.87
N LYS A 275 -2.63 -13.40 30.56
CA LYS A 275 -2.16 -12.52 29.48
C LYS A 275 -3.34 -11.99 28.65
N ASP A 276 -3.49 -10.67 28.60
CA ASP A 276 -4.54 -10.01 27.81
C ASP A 276 -3.99 -9.24 26.60
N SER A 277 -2.72 -8.85 26.65
CA SER A 277 -2.03 -8.05 25.63
C SER A 277 -0.56 -8.41 25.57
N LEU A 278 -0.03 -8.72 24.38
CA LEU A 278 1.34 -9.21 24.20
C LEU A 278 2.11 -8.38 23.18
N HIS A 279 3.36 -8.05 23.49
CA HIS A 279 4.30 -7.61 22.47
C HIS A 279 4.64 -8.78 21.53
N PRO A 280 4.82 -8.58 20.22
CA PRO A 280 5.05 -9.68 19.27
C PRO A 280 6.20 -10.64 19.60
N TRP A 281 7.29 -10.22 20.26
CA TRP A 281 8.32 -11.18 20.71
C TRP A 281 7.79 -12.28 21.63
N GLU A 282 6.74 -11.99 22.40
CA GLU A 282 6.08 -12.92 23.31
C GLU A 282 4.69 -13.34 22.79
N GLY A 283 4.36 -12.93 21.56
CA GLY A 283 3.03 -13.13 20.99
C GLY A 283 2.72 -14.61 20.81
N GLU A 284 1.45 -14.96 21.03
CA GLU A 284 0.92 -16.31 20.88
C GLU A 284 -0.13 -16.33 19.77
N THR A 285 -0.22 -17.43 19.03
CA THR A 285 -1.22 -17.62 17.97
C THR A 285 -1.83 -19.02 18.11
N LYS A 286 -2.74 -19.18 19.07
CA LYS A 286 -3.48 -20.42 19.30
C LYS A 286 -4.95 -20.20 18.91
N PRO A 287 -5.39 -20.68 17.73
CA PRO A 287 -6.74 -20.42 17.25
C PRO A 287 -7.78 -21.07 18.18
N LYS A 288 -8.83 -20.32 18.52
CA LYS A 288 -9.95 -20.79 19.35
C LYS A 288 -11.23 -20.13 18.85
N TYR A 289 -11.91 -20.81 17.93
CA TYR A 289 -13.16 -20.33 17.39
C TYR A 289 -14.28 -20.46 18.43
N THR A 290 -14.93 -19.35 18.74
CA THR A 290 -16.07 -19.28 19.67
C THR A 290 -17.27 -18.54 19.04
N GLY A 291 -17.25 -18.38 17.71
CA GLY A 291 -18.32 -17.73 16.96
C GLY A 291 -19.52 -18.67 16.69
N PRO A 292 -20.57 -18.15 16.03
CA PRO A 292 -21.76 -18.91 15.70
C PRO A 292 -21.48 -20.00 14.65
N LYS A 293 -22.15 -21.16 14.76
CA LYS A 293 -22.04 -22.22 13.75
C LYS A 293 -22.74 -21.81 12.45
N PRO A 294 -22.12 -22.02 11.26
CA PRO A 294 -22.79 -21.79 9.99
C PRO A 294 -24.02 -22.70 9.78
N PRO A 295 -25.07 -22.24 9.07
CA PRO A 295 -25.26 -20.86 8.60
C PRO A 295 -25.68 -19.94 9.74
N TYR A 296 -25.16 -18.70 9.76
CA TYR A 296 -25.55 -17.66 10.69
C TYR A 296 -25.85 -16.36 9.94
N ALA A 297 -26.73 -15.53 10.48
CA ALA A 297 -27.13 -14.26 9.87
C ALA A 297 -26.36 -13.05 10.42
N GLN A 298 -25.86 -13.13 11.66
CA GLN A 298 -25.23 -12.03 12.38
C GLN A 298 -24.11 -12.57 13.30
N LEU A 299 -23.11 -11.74 13.56
CA LEU A 299 -22.09 -11.97 14.60
C LEU A 299 -22.52 -11.28 15.90
N ASP A 300 -22.17 -11.86 17.05
CA ASP A 300 -22.29 -11.15 18.33
C ASP A 300 -21.09 -10.24 18.54
N LYS A 301 -21.32 -8.93 18.39
CA LYS A 301 -20.29 -7.89 18.54
C LYS A 301 -19.78 -7.71 19.99
N ASN A 302 -20.47 -8.28 20.98
CA ASN A 302 -20.05 -8.25 22.38
C ASN A 302 -19.20 -9.49 22.76
N ALA A 303 -19.10 -10.46 21.86
CA ALA A 303 -18.24 -11.64 21.99
C ALA A 303 -17.03 -11.54 21.07
N LYS A 304 -16.23 -12.62 20.96
CA LYS A 304 -15.19 -12.70 19.92
C LYS A 304 -15.84 -12.82 18.55
N TYR A 305 -15.45 -11.95 17.61
CA TYR A 305 -16.09 -11.84 16.29
C TYR A 305 -15.13 -11.76 15.10
N SER A 306 -13.81 -11.88 15.31
CA SER A 306 -12.82 -11.74 14.23
C SER A 306 -11.65 -12.72 14.35
N TRP A 307 -11.07 -13.10 13.21
CA TRP A 307 -9.77 -13.78 13.13
C TRP A 307 -8.58 -12.81 13.18
N LEU A 308 -8.82 -11.50 13.15
CA LEU A 308 -7.77 -10.51 13.32
C LEU A 308 -7.56 -10.25 14.81
N LYS A 309 -6.29 -10.20 15.24
CA LYS A 309 -5.91 -9.64 16.55
C LYS A 309 -6.12 -8.12 16.55
N ALA A 310 -6.06 -7.50 17.73
CA ALA A 310 -6.22 -6.06 17.91
C ALA A 310 -4.88 -5.40 18.34
N PRO A 311 -4.00 -5.03 17.39
CA PRO A 311 -2.79 -4.27 17.72
C PRO A 311 -3.12 -2.85 18.17
N ARG A 312 -2.37 -2.36 19.15
CA ARG A 312 -2.43 -1.00 19.70
C ARG A 312 -1.02 -0.47 19.88
N TRP A 313 -0.85 0.85 19.69
CA TRP A 313 0.40 1.55 19.96
C TRP A 313 0.25 2.39 21.22
N LYS A 314 0.97 2.03 22.29
CA LYS A 314 0.83 2.62 23.64
C LYS A 314 -0.63 2.64 24.11
N GLY A 315 -1.40 1.60 23.77
CA GLY A 315 -2.82 1.47 24.09
C GLY A 315 -3.79 2.23 23.18
N ASN A 316 -3.30 2.95 22.16
CA ASN A 316 -4.12 3.67 21.19
C ASN A 316 -4.38 2.80 19.95
N ALA A 317 -5.61 2.84 19.43
CA ALA A 317 -5.91 2.34 18.10
C ALA A 317 -5.28 3.29 17.06
N MET A 318 -4.64 2.72 16.04
CA MET A 318 -3.90 3.47 15.02
C MET A 318 -4.38 3.10 13.62
N GLU A 319 -4.46 4.10 12.74
CA GLU A 319 -4.58 3.92 11.30
C GLU A 319 -3.18 3.87 10.66
N VAL A 320 -2.98 2.93 9.73
CA VAL A 320 -1.73 2.75 8.97
C VAL A 320 -2.04 2.77 7.46
N GLY A 321 -1.05 3.15 6.63
CA GLY A 321 -1.23 3.22 5.18
C GLY A 321 -0.74 4.51 4.55
N PRO A 322 -1.15 4.78 3.30
CA PRO A 322 -0.68 5.96 2.56
C PRO A 322 -1.00 7.29 3.24
N LEU A 323 -2.21 7.46 3.79
CA LEU A 323 -2.58 8.69 4.50
C LEU A 323 -1.65 8.99 5.69
N PRO A 324 -1.46 8.08 6.66
CA PRO A 324 -0.45 8.20 7.71
C PRO A 324 0.94 8.65 7.21
N ARG A 325 1.44 8.04 6.13
CA ARG A 325 2.77 8.35 5.58
C ARG A 325 2.84 9.75 4.99
N MET A 326 1.80 10.17 4.27
CA MET A 326 1.69 11.53 3.76
C MET A 326 1.62 12.56 4.90
N LEU A 327 0.85 12.27 5.96
CA LEU A 327 0.72 13.14 7.13
C LEU A 327 2.01 13.26 7.94
N VAL A 328 2.69 12.14 8.23
CA VAL A 328 3.97 12.14 8.94
C VAL A 328 5.05 12.84 8.11
N GLY A 329 5.10 12.61 6.79
CA GLY A 329 6.01 13.32 5.89
C GLY A 329 5.79 14.83 5.87
N TYR A 330 4.52 15.25 5.80
CA TYR A 330 4.12 16.66 5.85
C TYR A 330 4.50 17.31 7.20
N ALA A 331 4.11 16.68 8.31
CA ALA A 331 4.36 17.15 9.67
C ALA A 331 5.87 17.20 10.00
N SER A 332 6.66 16.28 9.45
CA SER A 332 8.13 16.25 9.58
C SER A 332 8.83 17.31 8.72
N GLY A 333 8.09 18.17 8.02
CA GLY A 333 8.65 19.28 7.26
C GLY A 333 9.27 18.90 5.91
N ARG A 334 9.05 17.69 5.40
CA ARG A 334 9.67 17.22 4.15
C ARG A 334 9.04 17.91 2.93
N THR A 335 9.86 18.61 2.15
CA THR A 335 9.40 19.44 1.02
C THR A 335 8.62 18.64 -0.02
N GLU A 336 9.12 17.49 -0.46
CA GLU A 336 8.46 16.67 -1.49
C GLU A 336 7.04 16.22 -1.09
N TYR A 337 6.79 15.98 0.20
CA TYR A 337 5.46 15.65 0.72
C TYR A 337 4.56 16.88 0.76
N LYS A 338 5.09 18.03 1.20
CA LYS A 338 4.36 19.30 1.22
C LYS A 338 3.95 19.73 -0.19
N ASP A 339 4.82 19.54 -1.18
CA ASP A 339 4.57 19.95 -2.56
C ASP A 339 3.39 19.17 -3.16
N VAL A 340 3.44 17.83 -3.14
CA VAL A 340 2.36 17.02 -3.71
C VAL A 340 1.03 17.18 -2.97
N VAL A 341 1.06 17.38 -1.65
CA VAL A 341 -0.15 17.64 -0.85
C VAL A 341 -0.73 19.02 -1.19
N THR A 342 0.11 20.06 -1.25
CA THR A 342 -0.33 21.42 -1.54
C THR A 342 -0.89 21.53 -2.95
N GLU A 343 -0.24 20.89 -3.93
CA GLU A 343 -0.71 20.81 -5.31
C GLU A 343 -2.10 20.18 -5.39
N ALA A 344 -2.30 19.02 -4.75
CA ALA A 344 -3.58 18.31 -4.77
C ALA A 344 -4.72 19.09 -4.08
N LEU A 345 -4.45 19.65 -2.89
CA LEU A 345 -5.43 20.48 -2.18
C LEU A 345 -5.79 21.75 -2.98
N GLY A 346 -4.80 22.37 -3.62
CA GLY A 346 -5.00 23.53 -4.50
C GLY A 346 -5.82 23.20 -5.74
N ALA A 347 -5.52 22.09 -6.41
CA ALA A 347 -6.26 21.62 -7.58
C ALA A 347 -7.73 21.32 -7.26
N LEU A 348 -8.00 20.72 -6.10
CA LEU A 348 -9.36 20.40 -5.64
C LEU A 348 -10.04 21.58 -4.92
N LYS A 349 -9.29 22.64 -4.58
CA LYS A 349 -9.77 23.81 -3.82
C LYS A 349 -10.38 23.43 -2.47
N VAL A 350 -9.75 22.50 -1.75
CA VAL A 350 -10.22 21.99 -0.45
C VAL A 350 -9.22 22.32 0.66
N PRO A 351 -9.68 22.51 1.91
CA PRO A 351 -8.80 22.79 3.03
C PRO A 351 -7.98 21.55 3.44
N PRO A 352 -6.87 21.70 4.18
CA PRO A 352 -6.07 20.56 4.68
C PRO A 352 -6.87 19.55 5.51
N THR A 353 -7.96 19.97 6.16
CA THR A 353 -8.85 19.08 6.90
C THR A 353 -9.49 17.99 6.04
N ALA A 354 -9.57 18.18 4.71
CA ALA A 354 -10.06 17.19 3.76
C ALA A 354 -9.19 15.92 3.68
N LEU A 355 -7.93 15.96 4.14
CA LEU A 355 -7.07 14.78 4.21
C LEU A 355 -7.61 13.74 5.19
N PHE A 356 -8.36 14.16 6.21
CA PHE A 356 -8.91 13.27 7.25
C PHE A 356 -10.26 12.70 6.82
N SER A 357 -10.27 11.98 5.70
CA SER A 357 -11.49 11.41 5.10
C SER A 357 -11.20 10.20 4.21
N THR A 358 -12.25 9.51 3.75
CA THR A 358 -12.17 8.48 2.71
C THR A 358 -11.53 9.02 1.43
N LEU A 359 -11.96 10.19 0.93
CA LEU A 359 -11.32 10.79 -0.25
C LEU A 359 -9.87 11.20 0.03
N GLY A 360 -9.56 11.68 1.23
CA GLY A 360 -8.21 11.97 1.69
C GLY A 360 -7.28 10.75 1.66
N ARG A 361 -7.77 9.56 2.07
CA ARG A 361 -7.01 8.30 1.94
C ARG A 361 -6.76 7.91 0.49
N THR A 362 -7.79 8.01 -0.35
CA THR A 362 -7.67 7.71 -1.78
C THR A 362 -6.70 8.66 -2.46
N ALA A 363 -6.75 9.96 -2.12
CA ALA A 363 -5.81 10.96 -2.60
C ALA A 363 -4.38 10.66 -2.14
N ALA A 364 -4.17 10.40 -0.85
CA ALA A 364 -2.86 10.10 -0.29
C ALA A 364 -2.17 8.92 -0.99
N ARG A 365 -2.93 7.88 -1.39
CA ARG A 365 -2.41 6.75 -2.17
C ARG A 365 -1.86 7.19 -3.54
N GLY A 366 -2.57 8.05 -4.25
CA GLY A 366 -2.08 8.61 -5.51
C GLY A 366 -0.81 9.44 -5.32
N LEU A 367 -0.84 10.38 -4.36
CA LEU A 367 0.31 11.24 -4.08
C LEU A 367 1.56 10.44 -3.68
N GLU A 368 1.40 9.43 -2.83
CA GLU A 368 2.47 8.51 -2.48
C GLU A 368 2.99 7.73 -3.70
N THR A 369 2.10 7.31 -4.60
CA THR A 369 2.48 6.62 -5.84
C THR A 369 3.38 7.48 -6.70
N ARG A 370 3.06 8.78 -6.79
CA ARG A 370 3.89 9.77 -7.47
C ARG A 370 5.29 9.82 -6.87
N LEU A 371 5.40 10.01 -5.55
CA LEU A 371 6.70 10.01 -4.86
C LEU A 371 7.47 8.71 -5.11
N CYS A 372 6.81 7.56 -5.00
CA CYS A 372 7.43 6.25 -5.20
C CYS A 372 7.97 6.07 -6.63
N ALA A 373 7.27 6.54 -7.66
CA ALA A 373 7.72 6.46 -9.05
C ALA A 373 8.98 7.30 -9.30
N TYR A 374 9.09 8.49 -8.67
CA TYR A 374 10.32 9.29 -8.75
C TYR A 374 11.45 8.70 -7.92
N TRP A 375 11.19 8.19 -6.71
CA TRP A 375 12.20 7.51 -5.92
C TRP A 375 12.72 6.26 -6.60
N LEU A 376 11.88 5.53 -7.33
CA LEU A 376 12.29 4.34 -8.09
C LEU A 376 13.36 4.70 -9.13
N GLN A 377 13.18 5.83 -9.84
CA GLN A 377 14.22 6.36 -10.73
C GLN A 377 15.49 6.77 -9.97
N GLN A 378 15.35 7.45 -8.82
CA GLN A 378 16.50 7.84 -8.01
C GLN A 378 17.29 6.64 -7.51
N GLU A 379 16.64 5.56 -7.08
CA GLU A 379 17.29 4.32 -6.66
C GLU A 379 17.99 3.63 -7.84
N TYR A 380 17.38 3.62 -9.04
CA TYR A 380 18.05 3.15 -10.24
C TYR A 380 19.33 3.95 -10.54
N ASP A 381 19.25 5.28 -10.47
CA ASP A 381 20.42 6.14 -10.69
C ASP A 381 21.51 5.91 -9.64
N ARG A 382 21.13 5.68 -8.36
CA ARG A 382 22.05 5.29 -7.28
C ARG A 382 22.73 3.95 -7.57
N LEU A 383 22.00 2.95 -8.08
CA LEU A 383 22.57 1.67 -8.48
C LEU A 383 23.62 1.88 -9.58
N ILE A 384 23.25 2.56 -10.66
CA ILE A 384 24.15 2.82 -11.79
C ILE A 384 25.41 3.58 -11.35
N ALA A 385 25.28 4.57 -10.46
CA ALA A 385 26.42 5.29 -9.92
C ALA A 385 27.36 4.37 -9.13
N ASN A 386 26.82 3.47 -8.30
CA ASN A 386 27.62 2.52 -7.51
C ASN A 386 28.36 1.51 -8.41
N LEU A 387 27.68 1.03 -9.46
CA LEU A 387 28.27 0.13 -10.46
C LEU A 387 29.41 0.81 -11.25
N LYS A 388 29.24 2.08 -11.64
CA LYS A 388 30.30 2.87 -12.29
C LYS A 388 31.52 3.09 -11.40
N ALA A 389 31.32 3.14 -10.08
CA ALA A 389 32.40 3.22 -9.10
C ALA A 389 33.10 1.87 -8.85
N GLY A 390 32.64 0.78 -9.48
CA GLY A 390 33.27 -0.54 -9.42
C GLY A 390 32.70 -1.50 -8.37
N ASP A 391 31.75 -1.06 -7.54
CA ASP A 391 31.11 -1.94 -6.54
C ASP A 391 29.95 -2.73 -7.16
N THR A 392 30.13 -4.04 -7.26
CA THR A 392 29.15 -5.00 -7.81
C THR A 392 28.59 -5.97 -6.76
N ALA A 393 28.94 -5.80 -5.47
CA ALA A 393 28.57 -6.74 -4.42
C ALA A 393 27.06 -6.73 -4.15
N THR A 394 26.45 -7.92 -4.06
CA THR A 394 24.99 -8.09 -3.90
C THR A 394 24.58 -8.99 -2.74
N ALA A 395 25.53 -9.70 -2.11
CA ALA A 395 25.26 -10.49 -0.91
C ALA A 395 26.45 -10.46 0.06
N ASN A 396 26.14 -10.40 1.36
CA ASN A 396 27.06 -10.68 2.44
C ASN A 396 26.77 -12.07 3.00
N THR A 397 27.72 -12.99 2.84
CA THR A 397 27.57 -14.40 3.22
C THR A 397 28.32 -14.77 4.51
N ILE A 398 28.88 -13.80 5.24
CA ILE A 398 29.68 -14.06 6.47
C ILE A 398 28.89 -14.85 7.51
N LYS A 399 27.58 -14.61 7.64
CA LYS A 399 26.69 -15.35 8.53
C LYS A 399 25.69 -16.25 7.80
N TRP A 400 26.10 -16.82 6.67
CA TRP A 400 25.25 -17.77 5.93
C TRP A 400 25.14 -19.12 6.66
N GLU A 401 26.29 -19.68 7.08
CA GLU A 401 26.34 -20.98 7.74
C GLU A 401 25.83 -20.90 9.18
N HIS A 402 24.98 -21.85 9.58
CA HIS A 402 24.37 -21.87 10.92
C HIS A 402 25.40 -21.92 12.06
N SER A 403 26.59 -22.48 11.82
CA SER A 403 27.68 -22.54 12.80
C SER A 403 28.25 -21.17 13.18
N THR A 404 27.94 -20.12 12.40
CA THR A 404 28.36 -18.74 12.66
C THR A 404 27.34 -17.94 13.48
N TRP A 405 26.18 -18.54 13.76
CA TRP A 405 25.09 -17.87 14.47
C TRP A 405 25.28 -18.00 15.99
N PRO A 406 24.81 -17.01 16.76
CA PRO A 406 24.67 -17.20 18.21
C PRO A 406 23.66 -18.32 18.50
N ALA A 407 23.79 -18.97 19.66
CA ALA A 407 22.87 -20.03 20.08
C ALA A 407 21.41 -19.52 20.22
N GLU A 408 21.25 -18.25 20.57
CA GLU A 408 19.96 -17.59 20.70
C GLU A 408 20.04 -16.13 20.23
N ALA A 409 19.06 -15.69 19.45
CA ALA A 409 18.96 -14.31 18.99
C ALA A 409 17.49 -13.90 18.80
N LYS A 410 17.20 -12.62 19.06
CA LYS A 410 15.91 -12.01 18.72
C LYS A 410 16.15 -10.87 17.75
N GLY A 411 15.25 -10.70 16.80
CA GLY A 411 15.29 -9.60 15.87
C GLY A 411 13.89 -9.17 15.45
N TYR A 412 13.87 -8.08 14.70
CA TYR A 412 12.67 -7.53 14.11
C TYR A 412 13.00 -6.90 12.76
N GLY A 413 12.05 -6.96 11.84
CA GLY A 413 12.20 -6.46 10.48
C GLY A 413 10.90 -5.83 10.02
N TYR A 414 10.96 -4.54 9.71
CA TYR A 414 9.80 -3.75 9.31
C TYR A 414 9.94 -3.26 7.87
N THR A 415 8.78 -2.91 7.29
CA THR A 415 8.65 -2.23 6.00
C THR A 415 7.33 -1.44 6.00
N GLU A 416 7.25 -0.43 5.14
CA GLU A 416 6.01 0.31 4.90
C GLU A 416 5.27 -0.29 3.71
N ALA A 417 4.70 -1.48 3.88
CA ALA A 417 3.92 -2.13 2.83
C ALA A 417 2.86 -1.19 2.21
N PRO A 418 2.35 -1.46 0.99
CA PRO A 418 1.36 -0.58 0.34
C PRO A 418 0.21 -0.18 1.26
N ARG A 419 -0.25 -1.10 2.11
CA ARG A 419 -1.36 -0.88 3.04
C ARG A 419 -0.95 -0.29 4.40
N GLY A 420 0.33 -0.11 4.71
CA GLY A 420 0.81 0.52 5.95
C GLY A 420 2.01 -0.16 6.60
N ALA A 421 2.17 0.09 7.89
CA ALA A 421 3.21 -0.42 8.76
C ALA A 421 3.15 -1.96 8.91
N LEU A 422 4.16 -2.67 8.39
CA LEU A 422 4.33 -4.12 8.50
C LEU A 422 5.60 -4.42 9.30
N CYS A 423 5.52 -5.31 10.29
CA CYS A 423 6.71 -5.78 10.99
C CYS A 423 6.63 -7.27 11.35
N HIS A 424 7.78 -7.92 11.23
CA HIS A 424 8.03 -9.30 11.59
C HIS A 424 8.96 -9.33 12.80
N TRP A 425 8.62 -10.07 13.84
CA TRP A 425 9.47 -10.31 15.01
C TRP A 425 9.84 -11.79 15.04
N ILE A 426 11.14 -12.06 15.14
CA ILE A 426 11.70 -13.41 15.12
C ILE A 426 12.50 -13.67 16.39
N HIS A 427 12.36 -14.89 16.91
CA HIS A 427 13.23 -15.45 17.93
C HIS A 427 13.85 -16.73 17.35
N ILE A 428 15.17 -16.74 17.24
CA ILE A 428 15.98 -17.85 16.75
C ILE A 428 16.63 -18.52 17.97
N LYS A 429 16.53 -19.85 18.06
CA LYS A 429 17.19 -20.66 19.07
C LYS A 429 17.69 -21.95 18.43
N ASP A 430 18.93 -22.33 18.71
CA ASP A 430 19.57 -23.54 18.18
C ASP A 430 19.46 -23.65 16.65
N ALA A 431 19.70 -22.53 15.96
CA ALA A 431 19.56 -22.34 14.52
C ALA A 431 18.17 -22.67 13.94
N LYS A 432 17.12 -22.65 14.77
CA LYS A 432 15.71 -22.82 14.40
C LYS A 432 14.88 -21.62 14.82
N ILE A 433 13.75 -21.42 14.16
CA ILE A 433 12.76 -20.41 14.55
C ILE A 433 12.02 -20.93 15.80
N ALA A 434 12.25 -20.29 16.94
CA ALA A 434 11.57 -20.58 18.19
C ALA A 434 10.22 -19.84 18.30
N ASN A 435 10.16 -18.60 17.83
CA ASN A 435 8.92 -17.83 17.68
C ASN A 435 8.99 -16.93 16.45
N TYR A 436 7.86 -16.72 15.80
CA TYR A 436 7.73 -15.80 14.67
C TYR A 436 6.34 -15.16 14.71
N GLN A 437 6.30 -13.84 14.93
CA GLN A 437 5.05 -13.08 15.01
C GLN A 437 5.06 -11.95 14.00
N ILE A 438 3.90 -11.67 13.42
CA ILE A 438 3.74 -10.71 12.34
C ILE A 438 2.56 -9.81 12.68
N VAL A 439 2.81 -8.51 12.70
CA VAL A 439 1.73 -7.51 12.73
C VAL A 439 1.68 -6.84 11.37
N VAL A 440 0.58 -7.07 10.66
CA VAL A 440 0.35 -6.68 9.26
C VAL A 440 -0.47 -5.39 9.23
N PRO A 441 -0.38 -4.55 8.18
CA PRO A 441 -1.12 -3.29 8.15
C PRO A 441 -2.63 -3.45 8.28
N SER A 442 -3.20 -4.44 7.58
CA SER A 442 -4.63 -4.73 7.69
C SER A 442 -5.02 -5.30 9.06
N THR A 443 -4.09 -5.88 9.83
CA THR A 443 -4.35 -6.24 11.24
C THR A 443 -4.59 -4.98 12.08
N TRP A 444 -3.88 -3.88 11.81
CA TRP A 444 -4.15 -2.58 12.45
C TRP A 444 -5.50 -2.03 12.04
N ASN A 445 -5.69 -1.85 10.73
CA ASN A 445 -6.84 -1.10 10.21
C ASN A 445 -8.17 -1.84 10.41
N ALA A 446 -8.18 -3.16 10.21
CA ALA A 446 -9.36 -4.01 10.38
C ALA A 446 -9.41 -4.68 11.77
N SER A 447 -8.64 -4.17 12.75
CA SER A 447 -8.67 -4.71 14.10
C SER A 447 -10.08 -4.66 14.70
N PRO A 448 -10.51 -5.71 15.42
CA PRO A 448 -11.72 -5.63 16.21
C PRO A 448 -11.49 -4.72 17.43
N LYS A 449 -12.53 -4.57 18.24
CA LYS A 449 -12.46 -3.85 19.51
C LYS A 449 -11.45 -4.48 20.47
N ASP A 450 -10.74 -3.62 21.19
CA ASP A 450 -9.90 -4.03 22.31
C ASP A 450 -10.69 -4.19 23.61
N ALA A 451 -10.02 -4.50 24.72
CA ALA A 451 -10.66 -4.64 26.04
C ALA A 451 -11.29 -3.34 26.58
N LYS A 452 -10.87 -2.17 26.09
CA LYS A 452 -11.45 -0.87 26.43
C LYS A 452 -12.62 -0.50 25.53
N GLY A 453 -12.97 -1.38 24.58
CA GLY A 453 -14.03 -1.14 23.60
C GLY A 453 -13.65 -0.18 22.47
N GLN A 454 -12.37 0.18 22.33
CA GLN A 454 -11.91 1.07 21.26
C GLN A 454 -11.98 0.35 19.91
N HIS A 455 -12.67 0.98 18.97
CA HIS A 455 -12.79 0.55 17.58
C HIS A 455 -11.44 0.56 16.84
N GLY A 456 -11.30 -0.31 15.84
CA GLY A 456 -10.23 -0.23 14.83
C GLY A 456 -10.53 0.83 13.75
N ALA A 457 -9.59 1.06 12.84
CA ALA A 457 -9.70 2.14 11.85
C ALA A 457 -10.91 1.99 10.91
N TYR A 458 -11.18 0.77 10.43
CA TYR A 458 -12.32 0.49 9.54
C TYR A 458 -13.65 0.73 10.24
N GLU A 459 -13.83 0.20 11.45
CA GLU A 459 -15.05 0.41 12.22
C GLU A 459 -15.26 1.90 12.50
N SER A 460 -14.21 2.62 12.92
CA SER A 460 -14.28 4.07 13.16
C SER A 460 -14.57 4.89 11.90
N ALA A 461 -14.04 4.48 10.75
CA ALA A 461 -14.28 5.19 9.48
C ALA A 461 -15.71 4.98 8.95
N LEU A 462 -16.38 3.89 9.28
CA LEU A 462 -17.77 3.66 8.84
C LEU A 462 -18.81 4.38 9.71
N LEU A 463 -18.46 4.81 10.92
CA LEU A 463 -19.40 5.50 11.81
C LEU A 463 -19.84 6.83 11.19
N GLY A 464 -21.17 7.01 11.10
CA GLY A 464 -21.78 8.23 10.56
C GLY A 464 -21.84 8.30 9.04
N THR A 465 -21.41 7.27 8.30
CA THR A 465 -21.52 7.25 6.83
C THR A 465 -23.00 7.18 6.41
N PRO A 466 -23.52 8.17 5.68
CA PRO A 466 -24.88 8.14 5.17
C PRO A 466 -24.99 7.09 4.05
N MET A 467 -26.10 6.34 4.03
CA MET A 467 -26.39 5.36 2.98
C MET A 467 -27.63 5.80 2.21
N ALA A 468 -27.51 5.98 0.89
CA ALA A 468 -28.66 6.29 0.06
C ALA A 468 -29.60 5.08 -0.10
N ASP A 469 -29.06 3.87 -0.10
CA ASP A 469 -29.82 2.62 -0.13
C ASP A 469 -29.16 1.54 0.74
N PRO A 470 -29.73 1.21 1.92
CA PRO A 470 -29.17 0.19 2.81
C PRO A 470 -29.02 -1.21 2.19
N LYS A 471 -29.73 -1.52 1.10
CA LYS A 471 -29.61 -2.80 0.38
C LYS A 471 -28.49 -2.80 -0.66
N ARG A 472 -27.95 -1.63 -1.01
CA ARG A 472 -26.87 -1.44 -1.99
C ARG A 472 -25.75 -0.64 -1.34
N PRO A 473 -24.86 -1.28 -0.54
CA PRO A 473 -23.94 -0.61 0.39
C PRO A 473 -22.72 0.04 -0.28
N LEU A 474 -22.92 0.79 -1.36
CA LEU A 474 -21.85 1.45 -2.12
C LEU A 474 -21.02 2.39 -1.26
N GLU A 475 -21.64 3.12 -0.33
CA GLU A 475 -20.95 4.04 0.57
C GLU A 475 -20.05 3.31 1.58
N ILE A 476 -20.44 2.10 2.03
CA ILE A 476 -19.60 1.26 2.88
C ILE A 476 -18.36 0.79 2.09
N LEU A 477 -18.55 0.36 0.84
CA LEU A 477 -17.47 -0.10 -0.02
C LEU A 477 -16.44 1.01 -0.27
N ARG A 478 -16.88 2.23 -0.60
CA ARG A 478 -16.00 3.38 -0.77
C ARG A 478 -15.06 3.59 0.40
N THR A 479 -15.57 3.54 1.63
CA THR A 479 -14.75 3.74 2.83
C THR A 479 -13.84 2.55 3.13
N ILE A 480 -14.31 1.31 2.95
CA ILE A 480 -13.49 0.12 3.22
C ILE A 480 -12.39 -0.06 2.17
N HIS A 481 -12.68 0.25 0.91
CA HIS A 481 -11.71 0.18 -0.16
C HIS A 481 -10.74 1.38 -0.17
N SER A 482 -10.98 2.49 0.55
CA SER A 482 -10.05 3.64 0.58
C SER A 482 -8.84 3.38 1.45
#